data_AF-A0A447S5R4-F1
#
_entry.id   AF-A0A447S5R4-F1
#
_cell.length_a   1.000
_cell.length_b   1.000
_cell.length_c   1.000
_cell.angle_alpha   90.00
_cell.angle_beta   90.00
_cell.angle_gamma   90.00
#
_symmetry.space_group_name_H-M   'P 1'
#
loop_
_entity.id
_entity.type
_entity.pdbx_description
1 polymer ?
#
loop_
_entity_poly.entity_id
_entity_poly.type
_entity_poly.pdbx_seq_one_letter_code
_entity_poly.pdbx_strand_id
1 'polypeptide(L)'
;MICISNRGLAGGLASHHCWPVLAEVRSGAAQAALAALASAAAQPGRARPLRLAPLHMDVHAGNIIHNESGLRLIDWEYAGDGDIALELAAVWITPGERRRLVEAYARRAAIDAQLLWRQVVLWRPWVLLLMAGWYEMRWRQSGDRQFITLADETWCQLDNERKG
;
A
#
# COMPACT_ATOMS: atom_id res chain seq x y z
N MET A 1 20.11 -4.07 -6.52
CA MET A 1 20.26 -2.77 -7.22
C MET A 1 18.91 -2.46 -7.85
N ILE A 2 18.30 -1.33 -7.47
CA ILE A 2 17.06 -0.82 -8.02
C ILE A 2 17.36 -0.37 -9.46
N CYS A 3 16.72 -0.99 -10.47
CA CYS A 3 16.79 -0.50 -11.83
C CYS A 3 15.60 0.39 -12.13
N ILE A 4 15.79 1.69 -11.90
CA ILE A 4 15.10 2.74 -12.65
C ILE A 4 15.70 2.70 -14.06
N SER A 5 15.04 2.03 -15.01
CA SER A 5 15.43 2.12 -16.43
C SER A 5 14.64 3.23 -17.10
N ASN A 6 15.15 4.45 -16.99
CA ASN A 6 14.80 5.54 -17.88
C ASN A 6 15.44 5.26 -19.26
N ARG A 7 14.67 4.73 -20.21
CA ARG A 7 15.05 4.69 -21.63
C ARG A 7 13.95 5.34 -22.49
N GLY A 8 14.05 6.65 -22.65
CA GLY A 8 13.78 7.32 -23.93
C GLY A 8 15.15 7.70 -24.53
N LEU A 9 15.42 7.76 -25.83
CA LEU A 9 14.61 7.86 -27.03
C LEU A 9 15.45 7.27 -28.19
N ALA A 10 14.85 6.43 -29.04
CA ALA A 10 15.28 6.22 -30.42
C ALA A 10 14.04 5.80 -31.22
N GLY A 11 13.79 6.51 -32.31
CA GLY A 11 12.49 6.56 -32.99
C GLY A 11 12.09 5.32 -33.78
N GLY A 12 10.81 5.30 -34.17
CA GLY A 12 10.23 4.30 -35.06
C GLY A 12 8.71 4.35 -35.04
N LEU A 13 8.13 4.96 -36.07
CA LEU A 13 6.71 4.96 -36.38
C LEU A 13 6.18 3.52 -36.57
N ALA A 14 5.10 3.15 -35.87
CA ALA A 14 4.03 2.25 -36.32
C ALA A 14 2.97 2.17 -35.20
N SER A 15 1.82 2.82 -35.36
CA SER A 15 0.61 2.23 -35.95
C SER A 15 -0.12 1.27 -34.99
N HIS A 16 -1.29 1.74 -34.55
CA HIS A 16 -2.49 0.97 -34.19
C HIS A 16 -2.32 -0.21 -33.21
N HIS A 17 -2.57 0.02 -31.91
CA HIS A 17 -3.33 -0.93 -31.08
C HIS A 17 -4.03 -0.17 -29.95
N CYS A 18 -5.15 0.46 -30.31
CA CYS A 18 -6.19 0.79 -29.36
C CYS A 18 -6.77 -0.55 -28.85
N TRP A 19 -6.49 -0.84 -27.59
CA TRP A 19 -7.33 -1.60 -26.67
C TRP A 19 -7.64 -3.09 -26.95
N PRO A 20 -6.99 -4.00 -26.21
CA PRO A 20 -7.69 -5.18 -25.70
C PRO A 20 -7.63 -5.37 -24.16
N VAL A 21 -7.18 -4.38 -23.38
CA VAL A 21 -7.00 -4.53 -21.91
C VAL A 21 -8.13 -3.84 -21.09
N LEU A 22 -9.40 -3.97 -21.50
CA LEU A 22 -10.57 -3.59 -20.66
C LEU A 22 -11.43 -4.81 -20.34
N ALA A 23 -11.16 -5.97 -20.96
CA ALA A 23 -11.86 -7.20 -20.65
C ALA A 23 -11.17 -8.01 -19.53
N GLU A 24 -9.93 -7.69 -19.17
CA GLU A 24 -9.11 -8.48 -18.23
C GLU A 24 -8.74 -7.72 -16.94
N VAL A 25 -9.32 -6.53 -16.74
CA VAL A 25 -9.14 -5.67 -15.55
C VAL A 25 -10.12 -6.05 -14.42
N ARG A 26 -10.88 -7.15 -14.57
CA ARG A 26 -11.54 -7.85 -13.46
C ARG A 26 -10.64 -8.95 -12.90
N SER A 27 -9.36 -8.66 -12.70
CA SER A 27 -8.44 -9.63 -12.12
C SER A 27 -8.84 -9.89 -10.66
N GLY A 28 -9.31 -11.10 -10.38
CA GLY A 28 -10.02 -11.47 -9.15
C GLY A 28 -9.27 -11.26 -7.82
N ALA A 29 -8.00 -10.87 -7.81
CA ALA A 29 -7.29 -10.66 -6.55
C ALA A 29 -7.24 -9.21 -6.02
N ALA A 30 -7.59 -8.20 -6.81
CA ALA A 30 -8.07 -6.94 -6.22
C ALA A 30 -9.39 -7.20 -5.47
N GLN A 31 -10.29 -7.99 -6.08
CA GLN A 31 -11.54 -8.42 -5.45
C GLN A 31 -11.33 -9.38 -4.27
N ALA A 32 -10.33 -10.27 -4.31
CA ALA A 32 -10.02 -11.18 -3.20
C ALA A 32 -9.32 -10.46 -2.04
N ALA A 33 -8.43 -9.50 -2.30
CA ALA A 33 -7.83 -8.65 -1.27
C ALA A 33 -8.86 -7.68 -0.67
N LEU A 34 -9.73 -7.08 -1.49
CA LEU A 34 -10.89 -6.32 -1.01
C LEU A 34 -11.88 -7.21 -0.26
N ALA A 35 -12.12 -8.45 -0.67
CA ALA A 35 -13.00 -9.38 0.03
C ALA A 35 -12.38 -9.89 1.34
N ALA A 36 -11.06 -10.04 1.40
CA ALA A 36 -10.32 -10.34 2.62
C ALA A 36 -10.34 -9.16 3.58
N LEU A 37 -10.16 -7.93 3.09
CA LEU A 37 -10.34 -6.70 3.86
C LEU A 37 -11.78 -6.50 4.32
N ALA A 38 -12.77 -6.76 3.47
CA ALA A 38 -14.19 -6.66 3.80
C ALA A 38 -14.62 -7.74 4.80
N SER A 39 -14.18 -8.99 4.63
CA SER A 39 -14.40 -10.09 5.59
C SER A 39 -13.69 -9.84 6.91
N ALA A 40 -12.48 -9.30 6.87
CA ALA A 40 -11.78 -8.84 8.06
C ALA A 40 -12.55 -7.71 8.74
N ALA A 41 -13.01 -6.72 7.96
CA ALA A 41 -13.72 -5.54 8.44
C ALA A 41 -15.08 -5.89 9.06
N ALA A 42 -15.71 -6.97 8.60
CA ALA A 42 -17.01 -7.45 9.05
C ALA A 42 -16.97 -8.30 10.34
N GLN A 43 -15.80 -8.63 10.89
CA GLN A 43 -15.74 -9.42 12.13
C GLN A 43 -16.15 -8.57 13.36
N PRO A 44 -17.02 -9.09 14.25
CA PRO A 44 -17.35 -8.43 15.51
C PRO A 44 -16.10 -8.25 16.38
N GLY A 45 -15.78 -7.02 16.77
CA GLY A 45 -14.63 -6.69 17.63
C GLY A 45 -13.55 -5.80 17.00
N ARG A 46 -13.76 -5.31 15.78
CA ARG A 46 -12.80 -4.38 15.14
C ARG A 46 -12.72 -3.06 15.89
N ALA A 47 -11.50 -2.53 16.04
CA ALA A 47 -11.26 -1.18 16.52
C ALA A 47 -11.99 -0.19 15.62
N ARG A 48 -12.86 0.62 16.21
CA ARG A 48 -13.57 1.69 15.50
C ARG A 48 -12.53 2.61 14.83
N PRO A 49 -12.76 3.07 13.59
CA PRO A 49 -11.82 3.94 12.91
C PRO A 49 -11.55 5.18 13.77
N LEU A 50 -10.27 5.49 13.98
CA LEU A 50 -9.88 6.61 14.83
C LEU A 50 -10.24 7.95 14.17
N ARG A 51 -10.01 8.06 12.86
CA ARG A 51 -10.46 9.19 12.04
C ARG A 51 -10.61 8.75 10.59
N LEU A 52 -11.81 8.91 10.04
CA LEU A 52 -12.05 8.68 8.61
C LEU A 52 -11.46 9.81 7.77
N ALA A 53 -10.77 9.45 6.69
CA ALA A 53 -10.19 10.37 5.72
C ALA A 53 -10.05 9.69 4.34
N PRO A 54 -9.91 10.47 3.26
CA PRO A 54 -9.44 9.95 1.99
C PRO A 54 -8.00 9.46 2.14
N LEU A 55 -7.76 8.21 1.77
CA LEU A 55 -6.47 7.53 1.83
C LEU A 55 -5.90 7.39 0.42
N HIS A 56 -4.57 7.33 0.30
CA HIS A 56 -3.86 7.07 -0.95
C HIS A 56 -3.60 5.58 -1.14
N MET A 57 -3.33 4.85 -0.05
CA MET A 57 -3.10 3.40 0.00
C MET A 57 -1.86 2.88 -0.73
N ASP A 58 -1.03 3.75 -1.30
CA ASP A 58 0.18 3.37 -2.04
C ASP A 58 1.30 4.41 -1.92
N VAL A 59 1.57 4.86 -0.70
CA VAL A 59 2.62 5.87 -0.45
C VAL A 59 3.99 5.22 -0.35
N HIS A 60 4.77 5.40 -1.41
CA HIS A 60 6.18 5.03 -1.49
C HIS A 60 6.98 6.07 -2.30
N ALA A 61 8.31 5.97 -2.28
CA ALA A 61 9.18 6.95 -2.93
C ALA A 61 8.93 7.14 -4.44
N GLY A 62 8.40 6.11 -5.12
CA GLY A 62 8.04 6.18 -6.54
C GLY A 62 6.80 7.05 -6.82
N ASN A 63 5.90 7.15 -5.83
CA ASN A 63 4.66 7.93 -5.93
C ASN A 63 4.79 9.33 -5.29
N ILE A 64 6.02 9.77 -4.99
CA ILE A 64 6.29 11.10 -4.43
C ILE A 64 7.14 11.90 -5.43
N ILE A 65 6.59 13.04 -5.87
CA ILE A 65 7.32 14.02 -6.68
C ILE A 65 7.77 15.18 -5.80
N HIS A 66 9.03 15.58 -5.94
CA HIS A 66 9.56 16.81 -5.37
C HIS A 66 9.47 17.93 -6.41
N ASN A 67 8.86 19.06 -6.06
CA ASN A 67 8.90 20.27 -6.88
C ASN A 67 9.21 21.50 -6.00
N GLU A 68 9.31 22.68 -6.62
CA GLU A 68 9.62 23.94 -5.94
C GLU A 68 8.62 24.29 -4.82
N SER A 69 7.39 23.78 -4.92
CA SER A 69 6.32 23.96 -3.93
C SER A 69 6.19 22.80 -2.93
N GLY A 70 7.19 21.92 -2.86
CA GLY A 70 7.29 20.80 -1.93
C GLY A 70 6.93 19.44 -2.52
N LEU A 71 6.57 18.51 -1.64
CA LEU A 71 6.21 17.14 -2.00
C LEU A 71 4.78 17.07 -2.55
N ARG A 72 4.56 16.20 -3.54
CA ARG A 72 3.25 15.85 -4.08
C ARG A 72 3.13 14.34 -4.25
N LEU A 73 1.96 13.81 -3.90
CA LEU A 73 1.60 12.43 -4.17
C LEU A 73 0.96 12.31 -5.56
N ILE A 74 1.27 11.23 -6.25
CA ILE A 74 0.70 10.85 -7.55
C ILE A 74 0.22 9.40 -7.50
N ASP A 75 -0.48 8.97 -8.54
CA ASP A 75 -0.96 7.60 -8.68
C ASP A 75 -2.04 7.21 -7.64
N TRP A 76 -3.21 7.83 -7.80
CA TRP A 76 -4.35 7.70 -6.88
C TRP A 76 -5.26 6.49 -7.17
N GLU A 77 -4.80 5.49 -7.92
CA GLU A 77 -5.67 4.39 -8.39
C GLU A 77 -6.22 3.50 -7.26
N TYR A 78 -5.52 3.43 -6.12
CA TYR A 78 -5.94 2.71 -4.91
C TYR A 78 -6.61 3.58 -3.86
N ALA A 79 -6.87 4.85 -4.18
CA ALA A 79 -7.43 5.79 -3.22
C ALA A 79 -8.83 5.42 -2.76
N GLY A 80 -9.14 5.66 -1.48
CA GLY A 80 -10.44 5.36 -0.91
C GLY A 80 -10.59 5.87 0.52
N ASP A 81 -11.82 5.92 1.02
CA ASP A 81 -12.08 6.37 2.40
C ASP A 81 -11.72 5.27 3.41
N GLY A 82 -11.05 5.65 4.49
CA GLY A 82 -10.68 4.72 5.55
C GLY A 82 -10.13 5.40 6.79
N ASP A 83 -9.70 4.58 7.75
CA ASP A 83 -9.04 5.08 8.96
C ASP A 83 -7.64 5.62 8.63
N ILE A 84 -7.31 6.82 9.08
CA ILE A 84 -5.97 7.41 8.85
C ILE A 84 -4.83 6.51 9.37
N ALA A 85 -5.10 5.72 10.40
CA ALA A 85 -4.13 4.77 10.93
C ALA A 85 -3.82 3.63 9.95
N LEU A 86 -4.74 3.27 9.06
CA LEU A 86 -4.51 2.30 7.99
C LEU A 86 -3.50 2.86 6.97
N GLU A 87 -3.67 4.09 6.52
CA GLU A 87 -2.73 4.76 5.61
C GLU A 87 -1.33 4.82 6.21
N LEU A 88 -1.21 5.29 7.46
CA LEU A 88 0.08 5.36 8.15
C LEU A 88 0.70 3.96 8.39
N ALA A 89 -0.12 2.92 8.51
CA ALA A 89 0.34 1.53 8.54
C ALA A 89 0.78 1.02 7.16
N ALA A 90 0.28 1.59 6.06
CA ALA A 90 0.55 1.19 4.68
C ALA A 90 1.79 1.88 4.06
N VAL A 91 2.19 3.06 4.54
CA VAL A 91 3.37 3.78 4.01
C VAL A 91 4.60 2.87 3.94
N TRP A 92 5.29 2.83 2.81
CA TRP A 92 6.44 1.95 2.60
C TRP A 92 7.74 2.54 3.19
N ILE A 93 7.91 2.33 4.49
CA ILE A 93 9.05 2.80 5.30
C ILE A 93 9.39 1.80 6.40
N THR A 94 10.58 1.93 6.99
CA THR A 94 11.02 1.09 8.11
C THR A 94 10.16 1.29 9.35
N PRO A 95 10.11 0.32 10.29
CA PRO A 95 9.35 0.46 11.54
C PRO A 95 9.72 1.71 12.37
N GLY A 96 11.03 2.04 12.44
CA GLY A 96 11.50 3.21 13.15
C GLY A 96 11.10 4.54 12.50
N GLU A 97 11.09 4.60 11.17
CA GLU A 97 10.59 5.75 10.41
C GLU A 97 9.07 5.90 10.57
N ARG A 98 8.34 4.78 10.56
CA ARG A 98 6.89 4.77 10.76
C ARG A 98 6.50 5.40 12.09
N ARG A 99 7.21 5.05 13.16
CA ARG A 99 6.96 5.65 14.47
C ARG A 99 7.13 7.18 14.45
N ARG A 100 8.22 7.66 13.84
CA ARG A 100 8.47 9.11 13.70
C ARG A 100 7.42 9.80 12.83
N LEU A 101 7.00 9.15 11.74
CA LEU A 101 5.94 9.65 10.86
C LEU A 101 4.62 9.78 11.61
N VAL A 102 4.21 8.75 12.36
CA VAL A 102 2.99 8.75 13.15
C VAL A 102 3.01 9.87 14.20
N GLU A 103 4.13 10.07 14.88
CA GLU A 103 4.28 11.15 15.86
C GLU A 103 4.21 12.54 15.21
N ALA A 104 4.85 12.72 14.05
CA ALA A 104 4.78 13.97 13.30
C ALA A 104 3.36 14.27 12.80
N TYR A 105 2.68 13.25 12.27
CA TYR A 105 1.30 13.34 11.83
C TYR A 105 0.36 13.67 12.99
N ALA A 106 0.48 12.96 14.11
CA ALA A 106 -0.33 13.17 15.31
C ALA A 106 -0.25 14.63 15.80
N ARG A 107 0.96 15.19 15.88
CA ARG A 107 1.16 16.60 16.25
C ARG A 107 0.48 17.56 15.26
N ARG A 108 0.65 17.33 13.96
CA ARG A 108 0.07 18.17 12.90
C ARG A 108 -1.46 18.13 12.89
N ALA A 109 -2.03 16.96 13.15
CA ALA A 109 -3.46 16.66 13.05
C ALA A 109 -4.22 16.81 14.38
N ALA A 110 -3.54 17.23 15.45
CA ALA A 110 -4.05 17.32 16.82
C ALA A 110 -4.74 16.01 17.27
N ILE A 111 -4.06 14.89 17.07
CA ILE A 111 -4.49 13.55 17.54
C ILE A 111 -3.54 13.11 18.65
N ASP A 112 -4.04 12.42 19.66
CA ASP A 112 -3.19 11.76 20.65
C ASP A 112 -2.26 10.74 19.97
N ALA A 113 -0.95 10.95 20.11
CA ALA A 113 0.05 10.16 19.39
C ALA A 113 0.09 8.69 19.85
N GLN A 114 -0.18 8.42 21.13
CA GLN A 114 -0.17 7.06 21.65
C GLN A 114 -1.39 6.27 21.16
N LEU A 115 -2.55 6.91 21.13
CA LEU A 115 -3.79 6.37 20.57
C LEU A 115 -3.64 6.10 19.07
N LEU A 116 -3.11 7.06 18.31
CA LEU A 116 -2.85 6.87 16.88
C LEU A 116 -1.89 5.71 16.63
N TRP A 117 -0.81 5.61 17.41
CA TRP A 117 0.13 4.50 17.28
C TRP A 117 -0.52 3.14 17.57
N ARG A 118 -1.33 3.03 18.63
CA ARG A 118 -2.07 1.79 18.92
C ARG A 118 -2.94 1.39 17.74
N GLN A 119 -3.64 2.36 17.14
CA GLN A 119 -4.47 2.10 15.98
C GLN A 119 -3.64 1.66 14.76
N VAL A 120 -2.48 2.26 14.51
CA VAL A 120 -1.55 1.85 13.44
C VAL A 120 -1.08 0.41 13.63
N VAL A 121 -0.70 0.04 14.85
CA VAL A 121 -0.29 -1.34 15.19
C VAL A 121 -1.44 -2.32 14.94
N LEU A 122 -2.69 -1.96 15.27
CA LEU A 122 -3.86 -2.80 15.00
C LEU A 122 -4.11 -3.02 13.50
N TRP A 123 -3.81 -2.03 12.65
CA TRP A 123 -3.96 -2.13 11.20
C TRP A 123 -2.81 -2.87 10.52
N ARG A 124 -1.63 -2.90 11.11
CA ARG A 124 -0.40 -3.37 10.46
C ARG A 124 -0.46 -4.83 9.98
N PRO A 125 -0.96 -5.81 10.77
CA PRO A 125 -1.09 -7.19 10.28
C PRO A 125 -2.00 -7.31 9.04
N TRP A 126 -3.04 -6.48 8.94
CA TRP A 126 -3.95 -6.46 7.79
C TRP A 126 -3.30 -5.86 6.55
N VAL A 127 -2.48 -4.83 6.72
CA VAL A 127 -1.67 -4.25 5.63
C VAL A 127 -0.69 -5.30 5.10
N LEU A 128 0.05 -5.98 5.98
CA LEU A 128 1.01 -7.00 5.57
C LEU A 128 0.32 -8.16 4.85
N LEU A 129 -0.84 -8.61 5.33
CA LEU A 129 -1.63 -9.63 4.66
C LEU A 129 -2.04 -9.20 3.24
N LEU A 130 -2.48 -7.95 3.08
CA LEU A 130 -2.84 -7.41 1.77
C LEU A 130 -1.63 -7.34 0.83
N MET A 131 -0.50 -6.83 1.31
CA MET A 131 0.73 -6.73 0.52
C MET A 131 1.22 -8.10 0.07
N ALA A 132 1.29 -9.08 0.97
CA ALA A 132 1.71 -10.44 0.64
C ALA A 132 0.80 -11.09 -0.41
N GLY A 133 -0.52 -10.97 -0.24
CA GLY A 133 -1.49 -11.48 -1.20
C GLY A 133 -1.40 -10.79 -2.57
N TRP A 134 -1.15 -9.48 -2.60
CA TRP A 134 -0.95 -8.74 -3.85
C TRP A 134 0.32 -9.21 -4.57
N TYR A 135 1.44 -9.37 -3.84
CA TYR A 135 2.68 -9.86 -4.42
C TYR A 135 2.54 -11.29 -4.98
N GLU A 136 1.90 -12.21 -4.25
CA GLU A 136 1.66 -13.57 -4.76
C GLU A 136 0.81 -13.56 -6.03
N MET A 137 -0.23 -12.73 -6.08
CA MET A 137 -1.06 -12.57 -7.28
C MET A 137 -0.21 -12.08 -8.45
N ARG A 138 0.58 -11.04 -8.25
CA ARG A 138 1.42 -10.46 -9.31
C ARG A 138 2.46 -11.44 -9.80
N TRP A 139 3.03 -12.25 -8.91
CA TRP A 139 3.89 -13.36 -9.31
C TRP A 139 3.16 -14.37 -10.19
N ARG A 140 1.95 -14.82 -9.81
CA ARG A 140 1.17 -15.78 -10.62
C ARG A 140 0.82 -15.25 -12.01
N GLN A 141 0.62 -13.93 -12.15
CA GLN A 141 0.28 -13.29 -13.41
C GLN A 141 1.49 -13.05 -14.32
N SER A 142 2.59 -12.58 -13.73
CA SER A 142 3.78 -12.15 -14.50
C SER A 142 4.85 -13.21 -14.64
N GLY A 143 4.89 -14.19 -13.72
CA GLY A 143 6.00 -15.12 -13.56
C GLY A 143 7.26 -14.49 -12.97
N ASP A 144 7.25 -13.20 -12.62
CA ASP A 144 8.43 -12.48 -12.13
C ASP A 144 8.75 -12.87 -10.69
N ARG A 145 9.94 -13.46 -10.51
CA ARG A 145 10.43 -13.95 -9.22
C ARG A 145 10.61 -12.86 -8.17
N GLN A 146 10.75 -11.59 -8.57
CA GLN A 146 10.84 -10.50 -7.60
C GLN A 146 9.59 -10.43 -6.71
N PHE A 147 8.41 -10.71 -7.25
CA PHE A 147 7.17 -10.64 -6.49
C PHE A 147 7.04 -11.77 -5.46
N ILE A 148 7.44 -13.00 -5.77
CA ILE A 148 7.37 -14.08 -4.78
C ILE A 148 8.37 -13.86 -3.64
N THR A 149 9.56 -13.29 -3.93
CA THR A 149 10.50 -12.89 -2.88
C THR A 149 9.91 -11.82 -1.97
N LEU A 150 9.24 -10.80 -2.52
CA LEU A 150 8.56 -9.77 -1.73
C LEU A 150 7.40 -10.34 -0.90
N ALA A 151 6.66 -11.31 -1.43
CA ALA A 151 5.61 -12.01 -0.69
C ALA A 151 6.19 -12.76 0.52
N ASP A 152 7.24 -13.56 0.31
CA ASP A 152 7.91 -14.32 1.37
C ASP A 152 8.44 -13.41 2.48
N GLU A 153 9.10 -12.30 2.11
CA GLU A 153 9.59 -11.30 3.06
C GLU A 153 8.44 -10.69 3.87
N THR A 154 7.32 -10.40 3.22
CA THR A 154 6.13 -9.81 3.86
C THR A 154 5.46 -10.81 4.82
N TRP A 155 5.40 -12.09 4.45
CA TRP A 155 4.92 -13.16 5.33
C TRP A 155 5.79 -13.33 6.57
N CYS A 156 7.12 -13.32 6.40
CA CYS A 156 8.04 -13.35 7.54
C CYS A 156 7.84 -12.15 8.49
N GLN A 157 7.60 -10.95 7.94
CA GLN A 157 7.29 -9.77 8.76
C GLN A 157 5.98 -9.95 9.55
N LEU A 158 4.93 -10.46 8.91
CA LEU A 158 3.64 -10.70 9.56
C LEU A 158 3.78 -11.69 10.73
N ASP A 159 4.53 -12.78 10.53
CA ASP A 159 4.78 -13.76 11.59
C ASP A 159 5.55 -13.17 12.77
N ASN A 160 6.49 -12.26 12.51
CA ASN A 160 7.23 -11.56 13.56
C ASN A 160 6.33 -10.59 14.34
N GLU A 161 5.45 -9.85 13.66
CA GLU A 161 4.50 -8.93 14.30
C GLU A 161 3.41 -9.66 15.12
N ARG A 162 3.09 -10.91 14.81
CA ARG A 162 2.15 -11.73 15.61
C ARG A 162 2.77 -12.34 16.87
N LYS A 163 4.10 -12.41 16.94
CA LYS A 163 4.86 -13.00 18.06
C LYS A 163 5.28 -11.98 19.12
N GLY A 164 5.24 -10.68 18.80
CA GLY A 164 5.55 -9.56 19.70
C GLY A 164 4.29 -8.95 20.31
#